data_AF-A0A1V6CWL1-F1
#
_entry.id   AF-A0A1V6CWL1-F1
#
_cell.length_a   1.000
_cell.length_b   1.000
_cell.length_c   1.000
_cell.angle_alpha   90.00
_cell.angle_beta   90.00
_cell.angle_gamma   90.00
#
_symmetry.space_group_name_H-M   'P 1'
#
loop_
_entity.id
_entity.type
_entity.pdbx_description
1 polymer ?
#
loop_
_entity_poly.entity_id
_entity_poly.type
_entity_poly.pdbx_seq_one_letter_code
_entity_poly.pdbx_strand_id
1 'polypeptide(L)' 'MATAIHTVKPENIATFLGLKLDPRYQGEIGSNCNVRIEGSRIKHTMGSVSIKMYDKFSKILRIETTASELQRL' A
#
# COMPACT_ATOMS: atom_id res chain seq x y z
N MET A 1 -9.71 15.26 12.03
CA MET A 1 -9.31 14.80 10.68
C MET A 1 -8.74 13.40 10.81
N ALA A 2 -9.36 12.39 10.19
CA ALA A 2 -8.78 11.05 10.14
C ALA A 2 -7.67 11.04 9.07
N THR A 3 -6.42 10.89 9.49
CA THR A 3 -5.28 10.71 8.58
C THR A 3 -5.54 9.48 7.71
N ALA A 4 -5.23 9.54 6.40
CA ALA A 4 -5.45 8.44 5.44
C ALA A 4 -4.91 7.07 5.93
N ILE A 5 -3.91 7.10 6.80
CA ILE A 5 -3.28 5.97 7.48
C ILE A 5 -4.24 5.19 8.37
N HIS A 6 -5.20 5.86 9.01
CA HIS A 6 -6.19 5.19 9.86
C HIS A 6 -7.31 4.54 9.05
N THR A 7 -7.49 4.94 7.78
CA THR A 7 -8.59 4.47 6.92
C THR A 7 -8.13 3.37 5.95
N VAL A 8 -6.87 3.41 5.49
CA VAL A 8 -6.34 2.45 4.52
C VAL A 8 -5.55 1.36 5.25
N LYS A 9 -6.16 0.19 5.38
CA LYS A 9 -5.54 -1.01 5.95
C LYS A 9 -4.99 -1.92 4.85
N PRO A 10 -4.02 -2.81 5.16
CA PRO A 10 -3.54 -3.82 4.20
C PRO A 10 -4.65 -4.66 3.57
N GLU A 11 -5.73 -4.90 4.31
CA GLU A 11 -6.96 -5.58 3.87
C GLU A 11 -7.57 -4.91 2.62
N ASN A 12 -7.68 -3.58 2.64
CA ASN A 12 -8.25 -2.77 1.55
C ASN A 12 -7.36 -2.80 0.30
N ILE A 13 -6.06 -3.03 0.49
CA ILE A 13 -5.05 -3.01 -0.56
C ILE A 13 -4.99 -4.36 -1.27
N ALA A 14 -5.14 -5.47 -0.54
CA ALA A 14 -5.21 -6.79 -1.15
C ALA A 14 -6.32 -6.86 -2.21
N THR A 15 -7.52 -6.38 -1.86
CA THR A 15 -8.65 -6.28 -2.79
C THR A 15 -8.33 -5.43 -4.02
N PHE A 16 -7.66 -4.28 -3.83
CA PHE A 16 -7.26 -3.41 -4.94
C PHE A 16 -6.24 -4.07 -5.89
N LEU A 17 -5.33 -4.88 -5.37
CA LEU A 17 -4.33 -5.63 -6.15
C LEU A 17 -4.91 -6.91 -6.80
N GLY A 18 -6.22 -7.13 -6.71
CA GLY A 18 -6.88 -8.35 -7.22
C GLY A 18 -6.57 -9.60 -6.40
N LEU A 19 -5.97 -9.44 -5.21
CA LEU A 19 -5.60 -10.53 -4.32
C LEU A 19 -6.68 -10.67 -3.23
N LYS A 20 -7.13 -11.91 -2.98
CA LYS A 20 -7.94 -12.18 -1.81
C LYS A 20 -7.01 -12.34 -0.61
N LEU A 21 -7.18 -11.52 0.42
CA LEU A 21 -6.49 -11.73 1.69
C LEU A 21 -7.05 -13.01 2.32
N ASP A 22 -6.41 -14.15 2.03
CA ASP A 22 -6.75 -15.42 2.64
C ASP A 22 -6.06 -15.50 4.01
N PRO A 23 -6.74 -15.93 5.09
CA PRO A 23 -6.12 -16.13 6.39
C PRO A 23 -4.90 -17.08 6.37
N ARG A 24 -4.79 -17.91 5.33
CA ARG A 24 -3.67 -18.83 5.08
C ARG A 24 -2.53 -18.18 4.30
N TYR A 25 -2.60 -16.89 3.98
CA TYR A 25 -1.51 -16.19 3.31
C TYR A 25 -0.26 -16.16 4.21
N GLN A 26 0.79 -16.86 3.80
CA GLN A 26 2.06 -16.93 4.53
C GLN A 26 3.13 -15.97 4.00
N GLY A 27 2.79 -15.13 3.02
CA GLY A 27 3.71 -14.14 2.48
C GLY A 27 3.87 -12.92 3.40
N GLU A 28 4.91 -12.13 3.16
CA GLU A 28 5.15 -10.90 3.92
C GLU A 28 4.10 -9.84 3.59
N ILE A 29 3.47 -9.28 4.62
CA ILE A 29 2.59 -8.12 4.54
C ILE A 29 3.23 -6.97 5.29
N GLY A 30 3.42 -5.84 4.62
CA GLY A 30 4.00 -4.63 5.20
C GLY A 30 3.09 -3.42 5.03
N SER A 31 3.11 -2.53 6.02
CA SER A 31 2.50 -1.21 5.96
C SER A 31 3.47 -0.18 6.50
N ASN A 32 3.69 0.92 5.76
CA ASN A 32 4.55 2.00 6.20
C ASN A 32 3.96 3.36 5.82
N CYS A 33 3.62 4.13 6.84
CA CYS A 33 3.18 5.50 6.71
C CYS A 33 4.28 6.49 7.10
N ASN A 34 4.37 7.59 6.36
CA ASN A 34 5.32 8.66 6.63
C ASN A 34 4.63 10.01 6.39
N VAL A 35 4.73 10.92 7.36
CA VAL A 35 4.17 12.27 7.28
C VAL A 35 5.32 13.27 7.25
N ARG A 36 5.29 14.19 6.29
CA ARG A 36 6.29 15.24 6.08
C ARG A 36 5.60 16.57 5.87
N ILE A 37 6.36 17.67 5.93
CA ILE A 37 5.86 19.02 5.64
C ILE A 37 5.22 19.08 4.23
N GLU A 38 5.79 18.35 3.28
CA GLU A 38 5.32 18.31 1.89
C GLU A 38 4.04 17.48 1.69
N GLY A 39 3.64 16.69 2.69
CA GLY A 39 2.50 15.80 2.60
C GLY A 39 2.71 14.44 3.24
N SER A 40 1.77 13.53 2.99
CA SER A 40 1.77 12.19 3.57
C SER A 40 2.03 11.14 2.50
N ARG A 41 2.71 10.06 2.88
CA ARG A 41 2.85 8.85 2.06
C ARG A 41 2.47 7.62 2.85
N ILE A 42 1.65 6.76 2.26
CA ILE A 42 1.44 5.40 2.73
C ILE A 42 1.95 4.41 1.69
N LYS A 43 2.62 3.36 2.15
CA LYS A 43 3.07 2.23 1.33
C LYS A 43 2.54 0.94 1.93
N HIS A 44 1.94 0.10 1.10
CA HIS A 44 1.58 -1.26 1.45
C HIS A 44 2.31 -2.23 0.52
N THR A 45 2.75 -3.35 1.08
CA THR A 45 3.47 -4.43 0.37
C THR A 45 2.83 -5.76 0.72
N MET A 46 2.71 -6.63 -0.29
CA MET A 46 2.24 -8.00 -0.14
C MET A 46 3.08 -8.88 -1.06
N GLY A 47 4.06 -9.59 -0.51
CA GLY A 47 5.04 -10.31 -1.32
C GLY A 47 5.76 -9.39 -2.33
N SER A 48 5.71 -9.74 -3.61
CA SER A 48 6.37 -9.00 -4.70
C SER A 48 5.55 -7.82 -5.27
N VAL A 49 4.35 -7.57 -4.72
CA VAL A 49 3.52 -6.44 -5.13
C VAL A 49 3.50 -5.34 -4.06
N SER A 50 3.40 -4.09 -4.51
CA SER A 50 3.30 -2.95 -3.61
C SER A 50 2.47 -1.83 -4.22
N ILE A 51 1.86 -1.02 -3.35
CA ILE A 51 1.21 0.23 -3.71
C ILE A 51 1.71 1.33 -2.79
N LYS A 52 1.97 2.51 -3.37
CA LYS A 52 2.33 3.72 -2.67
C LYS A 52 1.33 4.81 -3.03
N MET A 53 0.77 5.44 -2.03
CA MET A 53 -0.08 6.61 -2.20
C MET A 53 0.59 7.81 -1.54
N TYR A 54 0.71 8.88 -2.31
CA TYR A 54 1.22 10.16 -1.86
C TYR A 54 0.08 11.16 -1.90
N ASP A 55 -0.15 11.82 -0.77
CA ASP A 55 -0.94 13.03 -0.71
C ASP A 55 -0.01 14.21 -0.55
N LYS A 56 0.29 14.93 -1.64
CA LYS A 56 1.18 16.08 -1.63
C LYS A 56 0.37 17.35 -1.35
N PHE A 57 0.66 17.99 -0.23
CA PHE A 57 -0.02 19.19 0.28
C PHE A 57 -1.55 19.12 0.33
N SER A 58 -2.16 17.92 0.45
CA SER A 58 -3.62 17.73 0.38
C SER A 58 -4.25 18.28 -0.89
N LYS A 59 -3.47 18.30 -1.99
CA LYS A 59 -3.85 18.86 -3.29
C LYS A 59 -3.61 17.90 -4.45
N ILE A 60 -2.58 17.05 -4.34
CA ILE A 60 -2.19 16.14 -5.41
C ILE A 60 -2.13 14.74 -4.83
N LEU A 61 -3.06 13.89 -5.26
CA LEU A 61 -3.02 12.46 -5.02
C LEU A 61 -2.20 11.79 -6.14
N ARG A 62 -1.13 11.09 -5.76
CA ARG A 62 -0.37 10.22 -6.66
C ARG A 62 -0.41 8.80 -6.14
N ILE A 63 -0.80 7.87 -7.00
CA ILE A 63 -0.84 6.44 -6.73
C ILE A 63 0.18 5.77 -7.65
N GLU A 64 1.04 4.93 -7.07
CA GLU A 64 2.03 4.13 -7.76
C GLU A 64 1.85 2.67 -7.34
N THR A 65 1.86 1.77 -8.32
CA THR A 65 1.81 0.32 -8.08
C THR A 65 3.07 -0.32 -8.65
N THR A 66 3.63 -1.29 -7.94
CA THR A 66 4.73 -2.12 -8.41
C THR A 66 4.28 -3.57 -8.33
N ALA A 67 4.47 -4.32 -9.41
CA ALA A 67 4.31 -5.77 -9.42
C ALA A 67 5.56 -6.36 -10.07
N SER A 68 6.38 -7.07 -9.29
CA SER A 68 7.44 -7.89 -9.83
C SER A 68 7.00 -9.34 -9.85
N GLU A 69 7.11 -10.01 -11.01
CA GLU A 69 7.14 -11.46 -11.03
C GLU A 69 8.56 -11.90 -10.67
N LEU A 70 8.73 -12.50 -9.50
CA LEU A 70 9.89 -13.36 -9.28
C LEU A 70 9.56 -14.67 -9.96
N GLN A 71 10.09 -14.89 -11.18
CA GLN A 71 10.01 -16.17 -11.86
C GLN A 71 10.47 -17.28 -10.90
N ARG A 72 9.57 -18.23 -10.62
CA ARG A 72 9.90 -19.48 -9.93
C ARG A 72 10.82 -20.29 -10.85
N LEU A 73 12.06 -20.50 -10.42
CA LEU A 73 12.85 -21.67 -10.81
C LEU A 73 12.50 -22.83 -9.88
#